data_AF-A0A1M7ZG10-F1
#
_entry.id   AF-A0A1M7ZG10-F1
#
_cell.length_a   1.000
_cell.length_b   1.000
_cell.length_c   1.000
_cell.angle_alpha   90.00
_cell.angle_beta   90.00
_cell.angle_gamma   90.00
#
_symmetry.space_group_name_H-M   'P 1'
#
loop_
_entity.id
_entity.type
_entity.pdbx_description
1 polymer ?
#
loop_
_entity_poly.entity_id
_entity_poly.type
_entity_poly.pdbx_seq_one_letter_code
_entity_poly.pdbx_strand_id
1 'polypeptide(L)'
;MQDKKELTPVPQAAFELFQKEVELPETVSDTSEETYIQMLAKAIGVMLNRDFERLLQICYRIDLGEGKLKKILNESDPELVADDLAKALWDRQKQKIETRRKYS
;
A
#
# COMPACT_ATOMS: atom_id res chain seq x y z
N MET A 1 -5.04 8.64 35.89
CA MET A 1 -4.56 9.32 34.67
C MET A 1 -4.38 8.21 33.64
N GLN A 2 -5.41 7.92 32.83
CA GLN A 2 -5.31 6.87 31.82
C GLN A 2 -4.55 7.46 30.63
N ASP A 3 -3.40 6.86 30.32
CA ASP A 3 -2.64 7.13 29.10
C ASP A 3 -3.56 6.88 27.90
N LYS A 4 -4.06 7.97 27.33
CA LYS A 4 -4.74 7.97 26.04
C LYS A 4 -3.63 7.77 25.02
N LYS A 5 -3.23 6.51 24.79
CA LYS A 5 -2.26 6.15 23.74
C LYS A 5 -2.81 6.70 22.44
N GLU A 6 -2.25 7.81 21.96
CA GLU A 6 -2.69 8.42 20.71
C GLU A 6 -2.55 7.35 19.64
N LEU A 7 -3.68 7.00 19.04
CA LEU A 7 -3.71 5.97 18.03
C LEU A 7 -3.06 6.58 16.79
N THR A 8 -1.98 5.97 16.30
CA THR A 8 -1.29 6.38 15.06
C THR A 8 -2.32 6.72 13.97
N PRO A 9 -2.18 7.79 13.18
CA PRO A 9 -3.11 8.10 12.10
C PRO A 9 -3.30 6.90 11.14
N VAL A 10 -4.50 6.73 10.58
CA VAL A 10 -4.79 5.62 9.64
C VAL A 10 -3.81 5.59 8.46
N PRO A 11 -3.49 6.73 7.80
CA PRO A 11 -2.49 6.73 6.73
C PRO A 11 -1.12 6.20 7.19
N GLN A 12 -0.61 6.71 8.30
CA GLN A 12 0.69 6.28 8.82
C GLN A 12 0.69 4.79 9.19
N ALA A 13 -0.35 4.29 9.87
CA ALA A 13 -0.46 2.87 10.20
C ALA A 13 -0.60 1.97 8.96
N ALA A 14 -1.28 2.45 7.91
CA ALA A 14 -1.40 1.74 6.64
C ALA A 14 -0.05 1.70 5.91
N PHE A 15 0.68 2.81 5.90
CA PHE A 15 2.02 2.89 5.33
C PHE A 15 3.00 1.98 6.09
N GLU A 16 3.01 2.01 7.42
CA GLU A 16 3.89 1.17 8.24
C GLU A 16 3.67 -0.33 8.04
N LEU A 17 2.43 -0.73 7.75
CA LEU A 17 2.13 -2.11 7.40
C LEU A 17 2.63 -2.43 5.99
N PHE A 18 2.37 -1.54 5.02
CA PHE A 18 2.70 -1.79 3.64
C PHE A 18 4.21 -1.71 3.38
N GLN A 19 4.93 -0.77 4.00
CA GLN A 19 6.39 -0.61 3.86
C GLN A 19 7.13 -1.91 4.18
N LYS A 20 6.63 -2.71 5.12
CA LYS A 20 7.20 -4.02 5.47
C LYS A 20 6.99 -5.06 4.37
N GLU A 21 5.83 -5.05 3.70
CA GLU A 21 5.55 -5.95 2.58
C GLU A 21 6.41 -5.63 1.36
N VAL A 22 6.69 -4.34 1.12
CA VAL A 22 7.53 -3.88 0.01
C VAL A 22 9.00 -3.65 0.38
N GLU A 23 9.41 -4.02 1.60
CA GLU A 23 10.78 -3.87 2.14
C GLU A 23 11.37 -2.46 1.99
N LEU A 24 10.56 -1.43 2.23
CA LEU A 24 11.03 -0.04 2.29
C LEU A 24 11.68 0.28 3.66
N PRO A 25 12.67 1.19 3.72
CA PRO A 25 13.31 1.59 4.98
C PRO A 25 12.31 2.19 5.99
N GLU A 26 12.44 1.85 7.27
CA GLU A 26 11.54 2.32 8.34
C GLU A 26 11.75 3.81 8.72
N THR A 27 12.69 4.51 8.09
CA THR A 27 13.00 5.93 8.36
C THR A 27 11.98 6.91 7.76
N VAL A 28 10.88 6.40 7.23
CA VAL A 28 9.89 7.16 6.47
C VAL A 28 8.64 7.32 7.32
N SER A 29 8.75 8.12 8.37
CA SER A 29 7.63 8.53 9.22
C SER A 29 7.33 10.02 9.04
N ASP A 30 6.09 10.44 9.34
CA ASP A 30 5.65 11.84 9.36
C ASP A 30 5.73 12.58 8.01
N THR A 31 5.31 11.93 6.93
CA THR A 31 5.11 12.59 5.63
C THR A 31 3.64 12.55 5.17
N SER A 32 3.35 13.23 4.06
CA SER A 32 1.99 13.31 3.50
C SER A 32 1.54 11.99 2.89
N GLU A 33 0.22 11.81 2.78
CA GLU A 33 -0.38 10.66 2.14
C GLU A 33 0.06 10.51 0.67
N GLU A 34 0.14 11.61 -0.06
CA GLU A 34 0.66 11.62 -1.44
C GLU A 34 2.10 11.11 -1.50
N THR A 35 2.93 11.47 -0.52
CA THR A 35 4.32 11.01 -0.46
C THR A 35 4.38 9.50 -0.21
N TYR A 36 3.55 8.96 0.69
CA TYR A 36 3.43 7.52 0.89
C TYR A 36 3.07 6.79 -0.40
N ILE A 37 2.07 7.27 -1.12
CA ILE A 37 1.62 6.66 -2.39
C ILE A 37 2.74 6.71 -3.44
N GLN A 38 3.46 7.83 -3.57
CA GLN A 38 4.57 7.95 -4.52
C GLN A 38 5.71 6.98 -4.21
N MET A 39 6.03 6.79 -2.93
CA MET A 39 7.06 5.84 -2.51
C MET A 39 6.66 4.40 -2.81
N LEU A 40 5.40 4.06 -2.59
CA LEU A 40 4.84 2.76 -2.95
C LEU A 40 4.83 2.56 -4.47
N ALA A 41 4.44 3.57 -5.24
CA ALA A 41 4.45 3.54 -6.71
C ALA A 41 5.87 3.27 -7.24
N LYS A 42 6.89 3.91 -6.68
CA LYS A 42 8.28 3.64 -7.05
C LYS A 42 8.68 2.20 -6.75
N ALA A 43 8.33 1.67 -5.57
CA ALA A 43 8.63 0.28 -5.20
C ALA A 43 7.92 -0.72 -6.13
N ILE A 44 6.63 -0.49 -6.40
CA ILE A 44 5.80 -1.31 -7.30
C ILE A 44 6.34 -1.25 -8.73
N GLY A 45 6.74 -0.07 -9.21
CA GLY A 45 7.36 0.10 -10.52
C GLY A 45 8.63 -0.72 -10.69
N VAL A 46 9.46 -0.85 -9.65
CA VAL A 46 10.63 -1.74 -9.66
C VAL A 46 10.18 -3.20 -9.77
N MET A 47 9.18 -3.63 -9.01
CA MET A 47 8.68 -5.02 -9.03
C MET A 47 8.02 -5.37 -10.37
N LEU A 48 7.21 -4.47 -10.95
CA LEU A 48 6.63 -4.65 -12.28
C LEU A 48 7.70 -5.00 -13.33
N ASN A 49 8.87 -4.36 -13.25
CA ASN A 49 9.94 -4.52 -14.22
C ASN A 49 10.93 -5.64 -13.90
N ARG A 50 11.11 -5.99 -12.62
CA ARG A 50 12.22 -6.85 -12.17
C ARG A 50 11.81 -8.06 -11.34
N ASP A 51 10.62 -8.05 -10.77
CA ASP A 51 10.15 -9.08 -9.85
C ASP A 51 8.61 -9.13 -9.80
N PHE A 52 8.02 -9.52 -10.94
CA PHE A 52 6.57 -9.55 -11.08
C PHE A 52 5.93 -10.59 -10.16
N GLU A 53 6.61 -11.70 -9.89
CA GLU A 53 6.12 -12.74 -8.98
C GLU A 53 5.93 -12.19 -7.56
N ARG A 54 6.91 -11.43 -7.04
CA ARG A 54 6.78 -10.76 -5.75
C ARG A 54 5.62 -9.76 -5.72
N LEU A 55 5.40 -9.01 -6.80
CA LEU A 55 4.22 -8.12 -6.90
C LEU A 55 2.92 -8.92 -6.76
N LEU A 56 2.77 -10.05 -7.44
CA LEU A 56 1.59 -10.91 -7.33
C LEU A 56 1.37 -11.42 -5.89
N GLN A 57 2.44 -11.85 -5.23
CA GLN A 57 2.38 -12.32 -3.83
C GLN A 57 1.91 -11.21 -2.88
N ILE A 58 2.39 -9.98 -3.08
CA ILE A 58 1.96 -8.80 -2.30
C ILE A 58 0.48 -8.50 -2.57
N CYS A 59 0.05 -8.44 -3.84
CA CYS A 59 -1.35 -8.19 -4.19
C CYS A 59 -2.31 -9.21 -3.53
N TYR A 60 -1.91 -10.47 -3.44
CA TYR A 60 -2.68 -11.50 -2.74
C TYR A 60 -2.76 -11.26 -1.22
N ARG A 61 -1.61 -10.97 -0.57
CA ARG A 61 -1.54 -10.73 0.89
C ARG A 61 -2.31 -9.49 1.34
N ILE A 62 -2.38 -8.49 0.45
CA ILE A 62 -3.09 -7.23 0.67
C ILE A 62 -4.56 -7.32 0.25
N ASP A 63 -4.99 -8.45 -0.33
CA ASP A 63 -6.35 -8.70 -0.78
C ASP A 63 -6.78 -7.75 -1.91
N LEU A 64 -5.88 -7.34 -2.84
CA LEU A 64 -6.28 -6.46 -3.95
C LEU A 64 -7.37 -7.10 -4.86
N GLY A 65 -7.37 -8.43 -4.95
CA GLY A 65 -8.23 -9.22 -5.81
C GLY A 65 -7.71 -9.31 -7.24
N GLU A 66 -7.70 -10.52 -7.80
CA GLU A 66 -7.14 -10.80 -9.13
C GLU A 66 -7.83 -9.99 -10.24
N GLY A 67 -9.16 -9.83 -10.15
CA GLY A 67 -9.92 -9.05 -11.12
C GLY A 67 -9.50 -7.57 -11.16
N LYS A 68 -9.26 -6.95 -10.00
CA LYS A 68 -8.82 -5.56 -9.93
C LYS A 68 -7.38 -5.39 -10.40
N LEU A 69 -6.49 -6.32 -10.04
CA LEU A 69 -5.12 -6.37 -10.54
C LEU A 69 -5.10 -6.47 -12.07
N LYS A 70 -5.79 -7.46 -12.65
CA LYS A 70 -5.88 -7.64 -14.11
C LYS A 70 -6.44 -6.41 -14.80
N LYS A 71 -7.45 -5.78 -14.21
CA LYS A 71 -8.01 -4.54 -14.76
C LYS A 71 -6.94 -3.45 -14.86
N ILE A 72 -6.23 -3.17 -13.77
CA ILE A 72 -5.18 -2.14 -13.74
C ILE A 72 -4.07 -2.46 -14.75
N LEU A 73 -3.59 -3.71 -14.79
CA LEU A 73 -2.53 -4.12 -15.71
C LEU A 73 -2.91 -3.98 -17.20
N ASN A 74 -4.19 -4.11 -17.55
CA ASN A 74 -4.64 -4.11 -18.94
C ASN A 74 -5.24 -2.77 -19.40
N GLU A 75 -5.80 -1.99 -18.49
CA GLU A 75 -6.58 -0.78 -18.83
C GLU A 75 -5.88 0.53 -18.45
N SER A 76 -4.90 0.51 -17.53
CA SER A 76 -4.14 1.72 -17.19
C SER A 76 -3.19 2.11 -18.31
N ASP A 77 -2.92 3.43 -18.42
CA ASP A 77 -1.82 3.92 -19.23
C ASP A 77 -0.51 3.24 -18.78
N PRO A 78 0.33 2.73 -19.70
CA PRO A 78 1.61 2.12 -19.36
C PRO A 78 2.49 2.94 -18.40
N GLU A 79 2.44 4.27 -18.51
CA GLU A 79 3.22 5.17 -17.63
C GLU A 79 2.60 5.32 -16.23
N LEU A 80 1.32 4.95 -16.05
CA LEU A 80 0.55 5.11 -14.82
C LEU A 80 0.24 3.80 -14.09
N VAL A 81 0.56 2.64 -14.67
CA VAL A 81 0.26 1.32 -14.06
C VAL A 81 0.78 1.22 -12.62
N ALA A 82 2.00 1.70 -12.37
CA ALA A 82 2.60 1.66 -11.04
C ALA A 82 1.86 2.54 -10.03
N ASP A 83 1.46 3.74 -10.44
CA ASP A 83 0.69 4.68 -9.62
C ASP A 83 -0.72 4.15 -9.31
N ASP A 84 -1.39 3.57 -10.31
CA ASP A 84 -2.73 3.01 -10.14
C ASP A 84 -2.73 1.78 -9.23
N LEU A 85 -1.72 0.92 -9.35
CA LEU A 85 -1.50 -0.19 -8.41
C LEU A 85 -1.20 0.33 -7.00
N ALA A 86 -0.36 1.35 -6.86
CA ALA A 86 -0.02 1.92 -5.56
C ALA A 86 -1.24 2.47 -4.84
N LYS A 87 -2.07 3.25 -5.54
CA LYS A 87 -3.34 3.77 -5.01
C LYS A 87 -4.29 2.65 -4.62
N ALA A 88 -4.44 1.63 -5.47
CA ALA A 88 -5.37 0.54 -5.20
C ALA A 88 -4.93 -0.31 -3.98
N LEU A 89 -3.63 -0.56 -3.82
CA LEU A 89 -3.09 -1.27 -2.67
C LEU A 89 -3.15 -0.41 -1.39
N TRP A 90 -2.86 0.89 -1.53
CA TRP A 90 -2.98 1.87 -0.46
C TRP A 90 -4.40 1.91 0.14
N ASP A 91 -5.41 2.00 -0.71
CA ASP A 91 -6.81 2.01 -0.26
C ASP A 91 -7.17 0.74 0.52
N ARG A 92 -6.69 -0.43 0.07
CA ARG A 92 -6.91 -1.69 0.80
C ARG A 92 -6.22 -1.70 2.16
N GLN A 93 -5.02 -1.13 2.27
CA GLN A 93 -4.31 -1.02 3.55
C GLN A 93 -5.03 -0.10 4.52
N LYS A 94 -5.50 1.07 4.07
CA LYS A 94 -6.32 1.96 4.91
C LYS A 94 -7.58 1.25 5.39
N GLN A 95 -8.32 0.60 4.49
CA GLN A 95 -9.53 -0.16 4.83
C GLN A 95 -9.25 -1.26 5.87
N LYS A 96 -8.11 -1.96 5.75
CA LYS A 96 -7.68 -2.99 6.70
C LYS A 96 -7.43 -2.41 8.10
N ILE A 97 -6.77 -1.26 8.19
CA ILE A 97 -6.54 -0.56 9.46
C ILE A 97 -7.87 -0.09 10.08
N GLU A 98 -8.74 0.52 9.29
CA GLU A 98 -10.05 0.99 9.76
C GLU A 98 -10.93 -0.16 10.26
N THR A 99 -11.00 -1.25 9.50
CA THR A 99 -11.75 -2.45 9.89
C THR A 99 -11.22 -3.02 11.19
N ARG A 100 -9.89 -3.15 11.32
CA ARG A 100 -9.27 -3.60 12.57
C ARG A 100 -9.65 -2.70 13.74
N ARG A 101 -9.60 -1.38 13.59
CA ARG A 101 -9.97 -0.42 14.66
C ARG A 101 -11.44 -0.45 15.05
N LYS A 102 -12.32 -0.74 14.09
CA LYS A 102 -13.77 -0.78 14.33
C LYS A 102 -14.22 -2.05 15.05
N TYR A 103 -13.48 -3.15 14.89
CA TYR A 103 -13.88 -4.48 15.36
C TYR A 103 -12.86 -5.16 16.30
N SER A 104 -11.79 -4.46 16.72
CA SER A 104 -10.89 -4.89 17.82
C SER A 104 -11.28 -4.20 19.11
#